data_AF-A0A934H2Q6-F1
#
_entry.id   AF-A0A934H2Q6-F1
#
_cell.length_a   1.000
_cell.length_b   1.000
_cell.length_c   1.000
_cell.angle_alpha   90.00
_cell.angle_beta   90.00
_cell.angle_gamma   90.00
#
_symmetry.space_group_name_H-M   'P 1'
#
loop_
_entity.id
_entity.type
_entity.pdbx_description
1 polymer ?
#
loop_
_entity_poly.entity_id
_entity_poly.type
_entity_poly.pdbx_seq_one_letter_code
_entity_poly.pdbx_strand_id
1 'polypeptide(L)'
;MKDDFKKLTFGVIAVFVLVLVACLAGIFVTSCGFDFKCPQASPVGGTPIPTLIPATMPAPVTDGQPNAFAKCQVKAMDLLGAWVDAGAPESDPFAFADVSGNPCQGTFSADIWPLLNENNVWYPASLSCTSCHNTAFKPNTGGLDLTSYAGILAGSQRESAEVATGTPILASSWTASLLYQNLSLAENIPLGHATLKHPVAELVVYAGVHVQPEATPVP
;
A
#
# COMPACT_ATOMS: atom_id res chain seq x y z
N MET A 1 32.26 41.22 33.10
CA MET A 1 32.17 40.62 31.75
C MET A 1 31.62 39.19 31.74
N LYS A 2 32.21 38.20 32.45
CA LYS A 2 31.70 36.82 32.46
C LYS A 2 30.34 36.66 33.15
N ASP A 3 30.09 37.45 34.20
CA ASP A 3 28.82 37.39 34.95
C ASP A 3 27.69 38.17 34.28
N ASP A 4 28.02 39.21 33.51
CA ASP A 4 27.04 40.01 32.75
C ASP A 4 26.49 39.20 31.57
N PHE A 5 27.36 38.44 30.89
CA PHE A 5 26.96 37.53 29.82
C PHE A 5 26.03 36.43 30.33
N LYS A 6 26.36 35.80 31.47
CA LYS A 6 25.50 34.77 32.08
C LYS A 6 24.11 35.32 32.44
N LYS A 7 24.05 36.50 33.07
CA LYS A 7 22.77 37.14 33.41
C LYS A 7 21.93 37.46 32.16
N LEU A 8 22.58 37.94 31.10
CA LEU A 8 21.90 38.20 29.83
C LEU A 8 21.40 36.92 29.16
N THR A 9 22.21 35.86 29.10
CA THR A 9 21.80 34.55 28.55
C THR A 9 20.63 33.94 29.31
N PHE A 10 20.68 33.91 30.64
CA PHE A 10 19.57 33.38 31.44
C PHE A 10 18.31 34.25 31.31
N GLY A 11 18.46 35.57 31.19
CA GLY A 11 17.35 36.47 30.91
C GLY A 11 16.66 36.17 29.58
N VAL A 12 17.43 36.01 28.50
CA VAL A 12 16.89 35.68 27.16
C VAL A 12 16.19 34.31 27.17
N ILE A 13 16.80 33.30 27.78
CA ILE A 13 16.19 31.96 27.86
C ILE A 13 14.87 32.01 28.66
N ALA A 14 14.85 32.72 29.79
CA ALA A 14 13.64 32.85 30.59
C ALA A 14 12.50 33.54 29.82
N VAL A 15 12.81 34.61 29.08
CA VAL A 15 11.83 35.30 28.22
C VAL A 15 11.34 34.37 27.10
N PHE A 16 12.24 33.65 26.43
CA PHE A 16 11.88 32.72 25.36
C PHE A 16 10.92 31.61 25.85
N VAL A 17 11.21 31.01 27.00
CA VAL A 17 10.35 29.99 27.61
C VAL A 17 8.98 30.57 27.97
N LEU A 18 8.93 31.77 28.55
CA LEU A 18 7.66 32.44 28.87
C LEU A 18 6.81 32.72 27.61
N VAL A 19 7.45 33.15 26.53
CA VAL A 19 6.77 33.38 25.23
C VAL A 19 6.23 32.06 24.67
N LEU A 20 7.01 30.98 24.72
CA LEU A 20 6.54 29.66 24.28
C LEU A 20 5.33 29.18 25.08
N VAL A 21 5.37 29.28 26.40
CA VAL A 21 4.25 28.90 27.28
C VAL A 21 3.01 29.74 26.96
N ALA A 22 3.17 31.06 26.79
CA ALA A 22 2.07 31.94 26.40
C ALA A 22 1.49 31.60 25.02
N CYS A 23 2.34 31.24 24.06
CA CYS A 23 1.92 30.86 22.71
C CYS A 23 1.13 29.54 22.73
N LEU A 24 1.64 28.53 23.44
CA LEU A 24 0.94 27.24 23.60
C LEU A 24 -0.39 27.39 24.34
N ALA A 25 -0.41 28.20 25.41
CA ALA A 25 -1.65 28.52 26.12
C ALA A 25 -2.63 29.28 25.23
N GLY A 26 -2.14 30.21 24.39
CA GLY A 26 -2.94 30.92 23.40
C GLY A 26 -3.59 29.98 22.39
N ILE A 27 -2.80 29.08 21.78
CA ILE A 27 -3.29 28.05 20.85
C ILE A 27 -4.33 27.16 21.53
N PHE A 28 -4.08 26.77 22.78
CA PHE A 28 -4.99 25.92 23.54
C PHE A 28 -6.32 26.63 23.83
N VAL A 29 -6.29 27.87 24.29
CA VAL A 29 -7.50 28.66 24.58
C VAL A 29 -8.27 28.99 23.32
N THR A 30 -7.60 29.30 22.20
CA THR A 30 -8.28 29.56 20.93
C THR A 30 -8.90 28.29 20.34
N SER A 31 -8.34 27.12 20.60
CA SER A 31 -8.84 25.85 20.07
C SER A 31 -9.90 25.18 20.96
N CYS A 32 -9.76 25.30 22.29
CA CYS A 32 -10.54 24.53 23.25
C CYS A 32 -11.30 25.39 24.29
N GLY A 33 -11.13 26.72 24.27
CA GLY A 33 -11.69 27.61 25.29
C GLY A 33 -11.10 27.39 26.69
N PHE A 34 -11.78 27.90 27.72
CA PHE A 34 -11.41 27.69 29.14
C PHE A 34 -12.02 26.43 29.77
N ASP A 35 -12.85 25.69 29.05
CA ASP A 35 -13.65 24.58 29.59
C ASP A 35 -12.94 23.21 29.48
N PHE A 36 -11.67 23.18 29.05
CA PHE A 36 -10.83 21.98 28.84
C PHE A 36 -11.44 20.86 27.97
N LYS A 37 -12.62 21.09 27.37
CA LYS A 37 -13.31 20.19 26.45
C LYS A 37 -13.05 20.67 25.03
N CYS A 38 -11.97 20.18 24.44
CA CYS A 38 -11.73 20.41 23.03
C CYS A 38 -12.87 19.76 22.22
N PRO A 39 -13.56 20.48 21.33
CA PRO A 39 -14.44 19.84 20.37
C PRO A 39 -13.54 18.95 19.51
N GLN A 40 -13.58 17.64 19.75
CA GLN A 40 -13.22 16.67 18.73
C GLN A 40 -13.99 17.07 17.48
N ALA A 41 -13.35 17.09 16.32
CA ALA A 41 -14.04 17.37 15.07
C ALA A 41 -15.31 16.51 15.04
N SER A 42 -16.48 17.16 15.17
CA SER A 42 -17.73 16.47 14.94
C SER A 42 -17.58 15.82 13.57
N PRO A 43 -17.93 14.54 13.40
CA PRO A 43 -17.93 13.93 12.08
C PRO A 43 -18.73 14.88 11.20
N VAL A 44 -18.06 15.48 10.22
CA VAL A 44 -18.69 16.43 9.31
C VAL A 44 -19.86 15.66 8.72
N GLY A 45 -21.07 16.06 9.11
CA GLY A 45 -22.28 15.53 8.51
C GLY A 45 -22.08 15.70 7.02
N GLY A 46 -22.01 14.58 6.29
CA GLY A 46 -21.59 14.57 4.90
C GLY A 46 -22.28 15.71 4.18
N THR A 47 -21.51 16.63 3.62
CA THR A 47 -22.07 17.61 2.70
C THR A 47 -22.89 16.79 1.72
N PRO A 48 -24.20 17.06 1.53
CA PRO A 48 -24.94 16.36 0.50
C PRO A 48 -24.11 16.50 -0.76
N ILE A 49 -23.65 15.35 -1.27
CA ILE A 49 -22.99 15.29 -2.57
C ILE A 49 -23.92 16.10 -3.47
N PRO A 50 -23.46 17.23 -4.06
CA PRO A 50 -24.34 18.05 -4.87
C PRO A 50 -24.99 17.10 -5.84
N THR A 51 -26.31 16.95 -5.72
CA THR A 51 -27.11 16.05 -6.55
C THR A 51 -26.65 16.33 -7.96
N LEU A 52 -25.92 15.39 -8.55
CA LEU A 52 -25.34 15.58 -9.87
C LEU A 52 -26.52 15.98 -10.74
N ILE A 53 -26.52 17.22 -11.23
CA ILE A 53 -27.39 17.61 -12.33
C ILE A 53 -27.14 16.52 -13.37
N PRO A 54 -28.16 15.72 -13.76
CA PRO A 54 -27.94 14.62 -14.66
C PRO A 54 -27.29 15.19 -15.92
N ALA A 55 -26.00 14.88 -16.08
CA ALA A 55 -25.27 15.29 -17.24
C ALA A 55 -25.91 14.54 -18.39
N THR A 56 -26.71 15.23 -19.19
CA THR A 56 -27.14 14.77 -20.52
C THR A 56 -25.98 14.82 -21.51
N MET A 57 -24.77 14.55 -21.03
CA MET A 57 -23.67 14.19 -21.91
C MET A 57 -24.04 12.84 -22.53
N PRO A 58 -23.83 12.64 -23.84
CA PRO A 58 -23.82 11.30 -24.40
C PRO A 58 -22.95 10.42 -23.50
N ALA A 59 -23.42 9.21 -23.19
CA ALA A 59 -22.59 8.25 -22.49
C ALA A 59 -21.20 8.26 -23.16
N PRO A 60 -20.09 8.40 -22.40
CA PRO A 60 -18.79 8.24 -22.99
C PRO A 60 -18.82 6.91 -23.72
N VAL A 61 -18.54 6.97 -25.02
CA VAL A 61 -18.47 5.77 -25.84
C VAL A 61 -17.40 4.91 -25.19
N THR A 62 -17.81 3.84 -24.52
CA THR A 62 -16.91 2.83 -23.94
C THR A 62 -16.35 1.99 -25.08
N ASP A 63 -15.63 2.63 -25.98
CA ASP A 63 -14.75 1.97 -26.92
C ASP A 63 -13.46 1.64 -26.14
N GLY A 64 -13.52 0.55 -25.37
CA GLY A 64 -12.32 -0.16 -24.89
C GLY A 64 -11.66 0.31 -23.59
N GLN A 65 -12.30 1.13 -22.75
CA GLN A 65 -11.84 1.31 -21.36
C GLN A 65 -12.46 0.23 -20.46
N PRO A 66 -11.66 -0.63 -19.80
CA PRO A 66 -12.19 -1.59 -18.86
C PRO A 66 -12.86 -0.84 -17.71
N ASN A 67 -14.16 -1.09 -17.53
CA ASN A 67 -14.94 -0.55 -16.42
C ASN A 67 -14.20 -0.86 -15.12
N ALA A 68 -13.74 0.15 -14.38
CA ALA A 68 -13.10 -0.04 -13.07
C ALA A 68 -14.02 -0.78 -12.07
N PHE A 69 -15.33 -0.79 -12.35
CA PHE A 69 -16.37 -1.52 -11.63
C PHE A 69 -16.58 -2.98 -12.09
N ALA A 70 -15.88 -3.44 -13.13
CA ALA A 70 -15.92 -4.81 -13.63
C ALA A 70 -14.75 -5.69 -13.13
N LYS A 71 -13.90 -5.14 -12.25
CA LYS A 71 -12.80 -5.88 -11.62
C LYS A 71 -13.30 -6.79 -10.51
N CYS A 72 -12.63 -7.92 -10.36
CA CYS A 72 -12.94 -8.89 -9.32
C CYS A 72 -12.38 -8.44 -7.96
N GLN A 73 -13.15 -8.62 -6.90
CA GLN A 73 -12.65 -8.43 -5.53
C GLN A 73 -11.95 -9.70 -5.08
N VAL A 74 -10.69 -9.60 -4.64
CA VAL A 74 -9.89 -10.76 -4.22
C VAL A 74 -8.96 -10.34 -3.09
N LYS A 75 -8.60 -11.26 -2.19
CA LYS A 75 -7.58 -10.97 -1.19
C LYS A 75 -6.21 -10.89 -1.86
N ALA A 76 -5.40 -9.89 -1.53
CA ALA A 76 -4.08 -9.69 -2.16
C ALA A 76 -3.18 -10.91 -2.05
N MET A 77 -3.19 -11.60 -0.90
CA MET A 77 -2.45 -12.84 -0.68
C MET A 77 -2.96 -14.01 -1.53
N ASP A 78 -4.27 -14.09 -1.78
CA ASP A 78 -4.86 -15.14 -2.63
C ASP A 78 -4.56 -14.88 -4.11
N LEU A 79 -4.56 -13.60 -4.53
CA LEU A 79 -4.20 -13.20 -5.89
C LEU A 79 -2.74 -13.50 -6.20
N LEU A 80 -1.81 -13.14 -5.30
CA LEU A 80 -0.40 -13.51 -5.42
C LEU A 80 -0.22 -15.04 -5.44
N GLY A 81 -0.96 -15.75 -4.60
CA GLY A 81 -0.93 -17.20 -4.57
C GLY A 81 -1.37 -17.83 -5.88
N ALA A 82 -2.49 -17.38 -6.44
CA ALA A 82 -3.00 -17.86 -7.72
C ALA A 82 -2.00 -17.61 -8.86
N TRP A 83 -1.33 -16.46 -8.88
CA TRP A 83 -0.29 -16.17 -9.85
C TRP A 83 0.93 -17.09 -9.69
N VAL A 84 1.43 -17.28 -8.47
CA VAL A 84 2.57 -18.17 -8.20
C VAL A 84 2.26 -19.62 -8.52
N ASP A 85 1.09 -20.11 -8.11
CA ASP A 85 0.64 -21.49 -8.34
C ASP A 85 0.37 -21.75 -9.83
N ALA A 86 0.06 -20.71 -10.61
CA ALA A 86 -0.01 -20.77 -12.08
C ALA A 86 1.38 -20.77 -12.78
N GLY A 87 2.47 -20.79 -12.02
CA GLY A 87 3.84 -20.75 -12.56
C GLY A 87 4.38 -19.33 -12.77
N ALA A 88 3.77 -18.32 -12.13
CA ALA A 88 4.14 -16.92 -12.18
C ALA A 88 4.24 -16.36 -13.63
N PRO A 89 3.23 -16.52 -14.51
CA PRO A 89 3.32 -16.03 -15.88
C PRO A 89 3.53 -14.51 -15.97
N GLU A 90 4.36 -14.06 -16.91
CA GLU A 90 4.62 -12.63 -17.16
C GLU A 90 3.54 -11.98 -18.03
N SER A 91 3.23 -12.60 -19.17
CA SER A 91 2.28 -12.07 -20.16
C SER A 91 0.95 -12.81 -20.17
N ASP A 92 0.98 -14.11 -19.88
CA ASP A 92 -0.18 -14.97 -20.04
C ASP A 92 -1.17 -14.75 -18.88
N PRO A 93 -2.48 -14.74 -19.15
CA PRO A 93 -3.48 -14.65 -18.10
C PRO A 93 -3.41 -15.85 -17.15
N PHE A 94 -3.57 -15.59 -15.86
CA PHE A 94 -3.75 -16.63 -14.85
C PHE A 94 -5.16 -16.55 -14.25
N ALA A 95 -5.71 -17.71 -13.91
CA ALA A 95 -7.05 -17.81 -13.33
C ALA A 95 -7.01 -17.65 -11.81
N PHE A 96 -8.03 -17.00 -11.25
CA PHE A 96 -8.28 -16.94 -9.81
C PHE A 96 -9.79 -16.85 -9.55
N ALA A 97 -10.19 -17.00 -8.29
CA ALA A 97 -11.57 -16.80 -7.87
C ALA A 97 -11.70 -15.50 -7.07
N ASP A 98 -12.78 -14.76 -7.29
CA ASP A 98 -13.12 -13.61 -6.45
C ASP A 98 -13.58 -14.05 -5.05
N VAL A 99 -13.79 -13.09 -4.14
CA VAL A 99 -14.30 -13.34 -2.77
C VAL A 99 -15.69 -13.98 -2.74
N SER A 100 -16.43 -13.96 -3.84
CA SER A 100 -17.74 -14.59 -4.02
C SER A 100 -17.65 -15.97 -4.69
N GLY A 101 -16.46 -16.42 -5.09
CA GLY A 101 -16.21 -17.68 -5.79
C GLY A 101 -16.36 -17.63 -7.31
N ASN A 102 -16.56 -16.46 -7.91
CA ASN A 102 -16.69 -16.32 -9.37
C ASN A 102 -15.32 -16.41 -10.06
N PRO A 103 -15.23 -17.03 -11.26
CA PRO A 103 -13.98 -17.14 -11.98
C PRO A 103 -13.54 -15.79 -12.56
N CYS A 104 -12.27 -15.50 -12.41
CA CYS A 104 -11.62 -14.29 -12.88
C CYS A 104 -10.27 -14.62 -13.53
N GLN A 105 -9.81 -13.71 -14.39
CA GLN A 105 -8.48 -13.77 -14.99
C GLN A 105 -7.74 -12.47 -14.74
N GLY A 106 -6.45 -12.58 -14.41
CA GLY A 106 -5.56 -11.45 -14.21
C GLY A 106 -4.25 -11.63 -14.96
N THR A 107 -3.43 -10.58 -15.00
CA THR A 107 -2.09 -10.60 -15.60
C THR A 107 -1.06 -9.98 -14.66
N PHE A 108 0.21 -10.34 -14.83
CA PHE A 108 1.27 -9.83 -13.96
C PHE A 108 1.34 -8.29 -13.97
N SER A 109 1.34 -7.68 -15.17
CA SER A 109 1.51 -6.23 -15.30
C SER A 109 0.33 -5.42 -14.75
N ALA A 110 -0.90 -5.92 -14.90
CA ALA A 110 -2.11 -5.20 -14.49
C ALA A 110 -2.51 -5.44 -13.03
N ASP A 111 -2.20 -6.62 -12.49
CA ASP A 111 -2.79 -7.07 -11.22
C ASP A 111 -1.76 -7.45 -10.14
N ILE A 112 -0.57 -7.94 -10.53
CA ILE A 112 0.47 -8.36 -9.57
C ILE A 112 1.49 -7.26 -9.31
N TRP A 113 2.04 -6.67 -10.37
CA TRP A 113 3.07 -5.63 -10.25
C TRP A 113 2.61 -4.42 -9.42
N PRO A 114 1.36 -3.93 -9.54
CA PRO A 114 0.87 -2.85 -8.67
C PRO A 114 0.97 -3.19 -7.18
N LEU A 115 0.78 -4.45 -6.78
CA LEU A 115 0.92 -4.86 -5.38
C LEU A 115 2.34 -4.69 -4.84
N LEU A 116 3.34 -4.75 -5.72
CA LEU A 116 4.76 -4.62 -5.34
C LEU A 116 5.27 -3.19 -5.53
N ASN A 117 4.71 -2.45 -6.49
CA ASN A 117 5.26 -1.16 -6.91
C ASN A 117 4.47 0.06 -6.42
N GLU A 118 3.20 -0.09 -6.03
CA GLU A 118 2.40 1.06 -5.58
C GLU A 118 2.47 1.27 -4.06
N ASN A 119 2.42 2.54 -3.66
CA ASN A 119 2.30 2.93 -2.26
C ASN A 119 0.86 2.75 -1.77
N ASN A 120 0.67 2.62 -0.45
CA ASN A 120 -0.63 2.51 0.22
C ASN A 120 -1.46 1.28 -0.15
N VAL A 121 -0.89 0.28 -0.82
CA VAL A 121 -1.60 -0.96 -1.16
C VAL A 121 -1.82 -1.81 0.09
N TRP A 122 -0.75 -2.07 0.85
CA TRP A 122 -0.78 -3.06 1.93
C TRP A 122 -1.43 -2.53 3.21
N TYR A 123 -1.24 -1.24 3.50
CA TYR A 123 -1.87 -0.52 4.59
C TYR A 123 -1.72 1.00 4.34
N PRO A 124 -2.51 1.86 4.99
CA PRO A 124 -2.39 3.31 4.84
C PRO A 124 -0.96 3.80 5.14
N ALA A 125 -0.42 4.63 4.25
CA ALA A 125 0.95 5.12 4.28
C ALA A 125 2.05 4.05 4.12
N SER A 126 1.72 2.84 3.64
CA SER A 126 2.74 1.85 3.28
C SER A 126 3.57 2.33 2.10
N LEU A 127 4.89 2.19 2.19
CA LEU A 127 5.77 2.35 1.03
C LEU A 127 5.59 1.17 0.07
N SER A 128 5.84 1.40 -1.21
CA SER A 128 5.96 0.34 -2.19
C SER A 128 7.16 -0.54 -1.86
N CYS A 129 7.06 -1.83 -2.18
CA CYS A 129 8.17 -2.76 -1.99
C CYS A 129 9.40 -2.32 -2.81
N THR A 130 9.16 -1.79 -4.02
CA THR A 130 10.19 -1.26 -4.92
C THR A 130 10.93 -0.04 -4.39
N SER A 131 10.38 0.69 -3.40
CA SER A 131 11.08 1.82 -2.78
C SER A 131 12.37 1.38 -2.07
N CYS A 132 12.41 0.15 -1.57
CA CYS A 132 13.59 -0.43 -0.93
C CYS A 132 14.20 -1.57 -1.76
N HIS A 133 13.38 -2.45 -2.35
CA HIS A 133 13.84 -3.59 -3.14
C HIS A 133 13.91 -3.22 -4.62
N ASN A 134 15.04 -2.65 -5.02
CA ASN A 134 15.31 -2.16 -6.36
C ASN A 134 16.77 -2.42 -6.77
N THR A 135 17.10 -1.99 -7.98
CA THR A 135 18.42 -2.14 -8.62
C THR A 135 19.57 -1.43 -7.90
N ALA A 136 19.33 -0.69 -6.80
CA ALA A 136 20.40 -0.09 -6.01
C ALA A 136 21.05 -1.07 -5.02
N PHE A 137 20.46 -2.25 -4.76
CA PHE A 137 21.01 -3.32 -3.89
C PHE A 137 21.64 -2.81 -2.57
N LYS A 138 20.97 -1.88 -1.87
CA LYS A 138 21.52 -1.33 -0.62
C LYS A 138 21.71 -2.46 0.42
N PRO A 139 22.68 -2.36 1.35
CA PRO A 139 23.04 -3.45 2.26
C PRO A 139 21.87 -4.07 3.05
N ASN A 140 20.80 -3.30 3.29
CA ASN A 140 19.66 -3.72 4.10
C ASN A 140 18.40 -4.06 3.28
N THR A 141 18.53 -4.28 1.96
CA THR A 141 17.39 -4.57 1.06
C THR A 141 17.30 -6.05 0.68
N GLY A 142 18.13 -6.89 1.31
CA GLY A 142 18.19 -8.32 1.03
C GLY A 142 18.60 -8.64 -0.41
N GLY A 143 19.32 -7.74 -1.09
CA GLY A 143 19.82 -7.96 -2.45
C GLY A 143 18.72 -8.28 -3.48
N LEU A 144 17.52 -7.74 -3.28
CA LEU A 144 16.32 -8.04 -4.06
C LEU A 144 15.91 -6.85 -4.92
N ASP A 145 15.50 -7.14 -6.16
CA ASP A 145 14.95 -6.15 -7.09
C ASP A 145 13.52 -6.55 -7.46
N LEU A 146 12.53 -5.73 -7.09
CA LEU A 146 11.12 -5.95 -7.42
C LEU A 146 10.62 -5.02 -8.52
N THR A 147 11.50 -4.23 -9.15
CA THR A 147 11.11 -3.23 -10.15
C THR A 147 10.73 -3.83 -11.50
N SER A 148 11.12 -5.08 -11.76
CA SER A 148 10.84 -5.81 -13.00
C SER A 148 10.54 -7.28 -12.74
N TYR A 149 9.85 -7.93 -13.69
CA TYR A 149 9.60 -9.38 -13.66
C TYR A 149 10.91 -10.18 -13.58
N ALA A 150 11.90 -9.80 -14.39
CA ALA A 150 13.23 -10.41 -14.36
C ALA A 150 13.92 -10.27 -12.99
N GLY A 151 13.78 -9.12 -12.33
CA GLY A 151 14.31 -8.89 -10.98
C GLY A 151 13.66 -9.81 -9.93
N ILE A 152 12.33 -9.96 -10.01
CA ILE A 152 11.55 -10.84 -9.13
C ILE A 152 12.03 -12.29 -9.27
N LEU A 153 12.21 -12.78 -10.49
CA LEU A 153 12.69 -14.13 -10.77
C LEU A 153 14.17 -14.32 -10.40
N ALA A 154 15.00 -13.30 -10.57
CA ALA A 154 16.41 -13.35 -10.17
C ALA A 154 16.57 -13.55 -8.66
N GLY A 155 15.58 -13.14 -7.87
CA GLY A 155 15.51 -13.42 -6.44
C GLY A 155 16.35 -12.48 -5.57
N SER A 156 16.50 -12.89 -4.31
CA SER A 156 17.15 -12.13 -3.23
C SER A 156 18.61 -12.54 -3.03
N GLN A 157 19.31 -11.87 -2.11
CA GLN A 157 20.71 -12.10 -1.75
C GLN A 157 21.69 -11.92 -2.93
N ARG A 158 21.33 -11.06 -3.90
CA ARG A 158 22.23 -10.66 -4.98
C ARG A 158 23.07 -9.47 -4.52
N GLU A 159 24.37 -9.55 -4.77
CA GLU A 159 25.31 -8.48 -4.42
C GLU A 159 25.23 -7.29 -5.38
N SER A 160 24.77 -7.53 -6.62
CA SER A 160 24.63 -6.52 -7.66
C SER A 160 23.73 -7.01 -8.81
N ALA A 161 23.48 -6.13 -9.79
CA ALA A 161 22.68 -6.44 -10.97
C ALA A 161 23.35 -7.48 -11.89
N GLU A 162 24.68 -7.57 -11.85
CA GLU A 162 25.48 -8.49 -12.67
C GLU A 162 25.34 -9.95 -12.21
N VAL A 163 24.95 -10.17 -10.95
CA VAL A 163 24.64 -11.50 -10.44
C VAL A 163 23.28 -11.92 -10.97
N ALA A 164 23.27 -12.88 -11.90
CA ALA A 164 22.07 -13.28 -12.64
C ALA A 164 20.97 -13.89 -11.76
N THR A 165 21.35 -14.68 -10.74
CA THR A 165 20.39 -15.36 -9.85
C THR A 165 20.90 -15.37 -8.42
N GLY A 166 19.99 -15.26 -7.47
CA GLY A 166 20.22 -15.41 -6.04
C GLY A 166 19.25 -16.43 -5.45
N THR A 167 18.79 -16.18 -4.22
CA THR A 167 17.82 -17.05 -3.54
C THR A 167 16.41 -16.77 -4.08
N PRO A 168 15.72 -17.76 -4.67
CA PRO A 168 14.38 -17.57 -5.22
C PRO A 168 13.38 -17.10 -4.16
N ILE A 169 12.61 -16.05 -4.48
CA ILE A 169 11.56 -15.56 -3.59
C ILE A 169 10.20 -16.23 -3.84
N LEU A 170 10.04 -16.86 -5.00
CA LEU A 170 8.89 -17.66 -5.41
C LEU A 170 9.28 -19.13 -5.41
N ALA A 171 8.41 -19.97 -4.87
CA ALA A 171 8.53 -21.42 -4.88
C ALA A 171 7.47 -22.05 -5.78
N SER A 172 7.52 -23.37 -5.98
CA SER A 172 6.49 -24.11 -6.74
C SER A 172 5.12 -24.14 -6.06
N SER A 173 5.04 -23.70 -4.79
CA SER A 173 3.77 -23.46 -4.11
C SER A 173 3.85 -22.13 -3.39
N TRP A 174 2.74 -21.40 -3.37
CA TRP A 174 2.69 -20.08 -2.76
C TRP A 174 3.16 -20.06 -1.30
N THR A 175 2.65 -20.97 -0.46
CA THR A 175 2.95 -20.98 0.97
C THR A 175 4.41 -21.31 1.30
N ALA A 176 5.13 -21.98 0.39
CA ALA A 176 6.56 -22.23 0.53
C ALA A 176 7.44 -21.05 0.07
N SER A 177 6.86 -20.05 -0.59
CA SER A 177 7.60 -18.89 -1.12
C SER A 177 8.12 -18.00 0.00
N LEU A 178 9.36 -17.49 -0.15
CA LEU A 178 9.89 -16.50 0.79
C LEU A 178 9.04 -15.23 0.80
N LEU A 179 8.44 -14.86 -0.35
CA LEU A 179 7.52 -13.73 -0.42
C LEU A 179 6.30 -13.94 0.51
N TYR A 180 5.70 -15.13 0.51
CA TYR A 180 4.58 -15.46 1.41
C TYR A 180 5.00 -15.37 2.88
N GLN A 181 6.16 -15.94 3.22
CA GLN A 181 6.67 -15.90 4.59
C GLN A 181 6.89 -14.45 5.05
N ASN A 182 7.46 -13.60 4.19
CA ASN A 182 7.70 -12.20 4.55
C ASN A 182 6.40 -11.41 4.74
N LEU A 183 5.37 -11.67 3.93
CA LEU A 183 4.07 -10.98 4.00
C LEU A 183 3.16 -11.52 5.12
N SER A 184 3.34 -12.78 5.56
CA SER A 184 2.50 -13.42 6.57
C SER A 184 3.03 -13.26 8.00
N LEU A 185 4.34 -13.05 8.19
CA LEU A 185 4.94 -12.93 9.52
C LEU A 185 4.65 -11.54 10.12
N ALA A 186 3.83 -11.52 11.17
CA ALA A 186 3.54 -10.32 11.96
C ALA A 186 4.80 -9.73 12.63
N GLU A 187 5.84 -10.54 12.82
CA GLU A 187 7.14 -10.15 13.41
C GLU A 187 7.99 -9.27 12.47
N ASN A 188 7.66 -9.23 11.17
CA ASN A 188 8.28 -8.32 10.22
C ASN A 188 7.73 -6.88 10.32
N ILE A 189 6.76 -6.63 11.20
CA ILE A 189 6.32 -5.28 11.58
C ILE A 189 7.37 -4.72 12.57
N PRO A 190 8.14 -3.68 12.22
CA PRO A 190 9.18 -3.16 13.12
C PRO A 190 8.60 -2.76 14.48
N LEU A 191 9.31 -3.13 15.55
CA LEU A 191 9.00 -2.77 16.94
C LEU A 191 8.71 -1.25 17.05
N GLY A 192 7.52 -0.91 17.54
CA GLY A 192 7.06 0.48 17.70
C GLY A 192 5.97 0.91 16.71
N HIS A 193 5.71 0.14 15.65
CA HIS A 193 4.47 0.28 14.90
C HIS A 193 3.30 -0.32 15.68
N ALA A 194 2.15 0.35 15.67
CA ALA A 194 0.93 -0.21 16.23
C ALA A 194 0.68 -1.58 15.59
N THR A 195 0.33 -2.60 16.41
CA THR A 195 -0.12 -3.90 15.89
C THR A 195 -1.13 -3.63 14.78
N LEU A 196 -0.83 -4.09 13.56
CA LEU A 196 -1.70 -3.88 12.42
C LEU A 196 -3.11 -4.35 12.82
N LYS A 197 -4.05 -3.41 12.94
CA LYS A 197 -5.47 -3.73 13.14
C LYS A 197 -6.08 -4.41 11.90
N HIS A 198 -5.31 -4.49 10.82
CA HIS A 198 -5.67 -5.11 9.55
C HIS A 198 -4.59 -6.14 9.22
N PRO A 199 -4.82 -7.43 9.48
CA PRO A 199 -3.88 -8.46 9.05
C PRO A 199 -3.76 -8.43 7.53
N VAL A 200 -2.53 -8.53 7.02
CA VAL A 200 -2.21 -8.55 5.58
C VAL A 200 -3.03 -9.60 4.82
N ALA A 201 -3.38 -10.71 5.49
CA ALA A 201 -4.23 -11.78 4.96
C ALA A 201 -5.68 -11.38 4.66
N GLU A 202 -6.16 -10.23 5.14
CA GLU A 202 -7.54 -9.74 4.93
C GLU A 202 -7.63 -8.58 3.94
N LEU A 203 -6.50 -8.10 3.40
CA LEU A 203 -6.50 -7.02 2.42
C LEU A 203 -7.20 -7.44 1.13
N VAL A 204 -8.34 -6.81 0.83
CA VAL A 204 -9.07 -6.99 -0.43
C VAL A 204 -8.66 -5.94 -1.45
N VAL A 205 -8.36 -6.39 -2.67
CA VAL A 205 -8.00 -5.57 -3.83
C VAL A 205 -8.95 -5.84 -5.00
N TYR A 206 -8.98 -4.92 -5.95
CA TYR A 206 -9.76 -5.04 -7.19
C TYR A 206 -8.81 -5.38 -8.35
N ALA A 207 -8.89 -6.62 -8.83
CA ALA A 207 -7.99 -7.17 -9.83
C ALA A 207 -8.73 -7.97 -10.91
N GLY A 208 -8.11 -8.09 -12.07
CA GLY A 208 -8.56 -8.93 -13.17
C GLY A 208 -9.92 -8.54 -13.74
N VAL A 209 -10.47 -9.45 -14.53
CA VAL A 209 -11.81 -9.36 -15.12
C VAL A 209 -12.55 -10.68 -14.91
N HIS A 210 -13.87 -10.60 -14.75
CA HIS A 210 -14.71 -11.79 -14.71
C HIS A 210 -14.65 -12.55 -16.03
N VAL A 211 -14.46 -13.86 -15.96
CA VAL A 211 -14.57 -14.73 -17.14
C VAL A 211 -16.06 -14.91 -17.42
N GLN A 212 -16.55 -14.41 -18.56
CA GLN A 212 -17.91 -14.73 -18.96
C GLN A 212 -18.02 -16.23 -19.23
N PRO A 213 -19.08 -16.91 -18.75
CA PRO A 213 -19.31 -18.30 -19.12
C PRO A 213 -19.41 -18.39 -20.65
N GLU A 214 -18.65 -19.32 -21.22
CA GLU A 214 -18.65 -19.58 -22.66
C GLU A 214 -20.10 -19.78 -23.11
N ALA A 215 -20.55 -18.94 -24.05
CA ALA A 215 -21.92 -19.01 -24.53
C ALA A 215 -22.18 -20.42 -25.07
N THR A 216 -23.11 -21.14 -24.44
CA THR A 216 -23.48 -22.48 -24.90
C THR A 216 -23.95 -22.35 -26.34
N PRO A 217 -23.34 -23.07 -27.31
CA PRO A 217 -23.80 -23.01 -28.68
C PRO A 217 -25.27 -23.44 -28.71
N VAL A 218 -26.13 -22.53 -29.16
CA VAL A 218 -27.55 -22.82 -29.38
C VAL A 218 -27.62 -23.91 -30.46
N PRO A 219 -28.29 -25.05 -30.20
CA PRO A 219 -28.41 -26.14 -31.18
C PRO A 219 -29.23 -25.75 -32.41
#